data_AF-A0A3D2SNI6-F1
#
_entry.id   AF-A0A3D2SNI6-F1
#
_cell.length_a   1.000
_cell.length_b   1.000
_cell.length_c   1.000
_cell.angle_alpha   90.00
_cell.angle_beta   90.00
_cell.angle_gamma   90.00
#
_symmetry.space_group_name_H-M   'P 1'
#
loop_
_entity.id
_entity.type
_entity.pdbx_description
1 polymer ?
#
loop_
_entity_poly.entity_id
_entity_poly.type
_entity_poly.pdbx_seq_one_letter_code
_entity_poly.pdbx_strand_id
1 'polypeptide(L)'
;MVDKRIKQTRKKQQSITEKPTLAFDMWRFYLLWFTVFLCFVVLVTRAFYVQVVNKDFLQNKANANILRTEQLKAMRGVISDRHGVPLAISTPIMNVVIDPRDYFEAKKQYEEISEKIKKEPENARRLRRELPDKNLNLDELADIVGMDRASLKKMMNDRPRSRYLVLKKEVPPQQT
;
A
#
# COMPACT_ATOMS: atom_id res chain seq x y z
N MET A 1 8.54 -93.89 61.04
CA MET A 1 8.98 -92.75 61.85
C MET A 1 9.22 -91.55 60.93
N VAL A 2 8.39 -90.53 61.11
CA VAL A 2 8.62 -89.08 60.89
C VAL A 2 9.01 -88.57 59.49
N ASP A 3 8.11 -87.74 58.97
CA ASP A 3 8.20 -86.82 57.84
C ASP A 3 9.53 -86.06 57.68
N LYS A 4 9.93 -85.86 56.43
CA LYS A 4 10.59 -84.62 56.02
C LYS A 4 9.93 -84.08 54.76
N ARG A 5 9.00 -83.13 54.94
CA ARG A 5 8.49 -82.30 53.86
C ARG A 5 9.65 -81.53 53.22
N ILE A 6 9.92 -81.81 51.96
CA ILE A 6 10.92 -81.13 51.16
C ILE A 6 10.37 -79.73 50.82
N LYS A 7 11.01 -78.69 51.37
CA LYS A 7 10.70 -77.29 51.04
C LYS A 7 11.18 -76.97 49.62
N GLN A 8 10.27 -76.54 48.76
CA GLN A 8 10.59 -75.99 47.45
C GLN A 8 11.32 -74.65 47.59
N THR A 9 12.46 -74.51 46.93
CA THR A 9 13.20 -73.25 46.81
C THR A 9 12.52 -72.35 45.78
N ARG A 10 11.98 -71.20 46.23
CA ARG A 10 11.45 -70.17 45.32
C ARG A 10 12.60 -69.62 44.47
N LYS A 11 12.57 -69.85 43.16
CA LYS A 11 13.39 -69.11 42.19
C LYS A 11 13.00 -67.64 42.26
N LYS A 12 13.98 -66.78 42.55
CA LYS A 12 13.84 -65.32 42.54
C LYS A 12 13.57 -64.87 41.10
N GLN A 13 12.35 -64.41 40.84
CA GLN A 13 11.93 -63.87 39.56
C GLN A 13 12.72 -62.59 39.30
N GLN A 14 13.55 -62.57 38.24
CA GLN A 14 14.23 -61.36 37.81
C GLN A 14 13.17 -60.39 37.31
N SER A 15 13.08 -59.23 37.95
CA SER A 15 12.22 -58.14 37.49
C SER A 15 12.68 -57.72 36.10
N ILE A 16 11.89 -58.02 35.08
CA ILE A 16 11.90 -57.37 33.77
C ILE A 16 11.48 -55.92 33.97
N THR A 17 12.37 -55.13 34.55
CA THR A 17 12.32 -53.68 34.43
C THR A 17 13.08 -53.38 33.14
N GLU A 18 12.35 -53.36 32.03
CA GLU A 18 12.86 -52.69 30.83
C GLU A 18 13.12 -51.23 31.22
N LYS A 19 14.40 -50.89 31.32
CA LYS A 19 14.80 -49.49 31.41
C LYS A 19 14.31 -48.86 30.12
N PRO A 20 13.57 -47.74 30.14
CA PRO A 20 13.30 -47.00 28.92
C PRO A 20 14.65 -46.40 28.52
N THR A 21 15.42 -47.15 27.73
CA THR A 21 16.60 -46.58 27.12
C THR A 21 16.05 -45.63 26.07
N LEU A 22 16.02 -44.34 26.42
CA LEU A 22 16.15 -43.27 25.45
C LEU A 22 17.53 -43.42 24.80
N ALA A 23 17.72 -44.51 24.07
CA ALA A 23 18.81 -44.66 23.14
C ALA A 23 18.50 -43.65 22.04
N PHE A 24 19.00 -42.43 22.23
CA PHE A 24 19.16 -41.51 21.13
C PHE A 24 20.07 -42.22 20.13
N ASP A 25 19.43 -42.89 19.17
CA ASP A 25 20.06 -43.38 17.98
C ASP A 25 20.61 -42.13 17.28
N MET A 26 21.89 -41.84 17.54
CA MET A 26 22.53 -40.59 17.13
C MET A 26 22.34 -40.37 15.62
N TRP A 27 22.29 -41.45 14.85
CA TRP A 27 22.00 -41.42 13.42
C TRP A 27 20.62 -40.84 13.09
N ARG A 28 19.58 -41.22 13.82
CA ARG A 28 18.21 -40.68 13.64
C ARG A 28 18.15 -39.21 14.04
N PHE A 29 18.87 -38.81 15.08
CA PHE A 29 18.98 -37.41 15.51
C PHE A 29 19.68 -36.55 14.45
N TYR A 30 20.81 -37.01 13.89
CA TYR A 30 21.48 -36.32 12.78
C TYR A 30 20.62 -36.22 11.53
N LEU A 31 19.87 -37.28 11.18
CA LEU A 31 18.94 -37.26 10.04
C LEU A 31 17.82 -36.22 10.22
N LEU A 32 17.25 -36.13 11.42
CA LEU A 32 16.22 -35.15 11.73
C LEU A 32 16.78 -33.72 11.62
N TRP A 33 17.93 -33.46 12.25
CA TRP A 33 18.59 -32.15 12.17
C TRP A 33 18.99 -31.77 10.74
N PHE A 34 19.50 -32.71 9.96
CA PHE A 34 19.82 -32.50 8.56
C PHE A 34 18.56 -32.13 7.76
N THR A 35 17.45 -32.83 7.98
CA THR A 35 16.19 -32.55 7.29
C THR A 35 15.66 -31.16 7.63
N VAL A 36 15.70 -30.78 8.91
CA VAL A 36 15.29 -29.43 9.36
C VAL A 36 16.20 -28.37 8.75
N PHE A 37 17.52 -28.59 8.76
CA PHE A 37 18.48 -27.67 8.17
C PHE A 37 18.26 -27.50 6.67
N LEU A 38 18.06 -28.60 5.94
CA LEU A 38 17.76 -28.57 4.51
C LEU A 38 16.50 -27.74 4.22
N CYS A 39 15.44 -27.94 5.01
CA CYS A 39 14.20 -27.19 4.88
C CYS A 39 14.45 -25.68 5.09
N PHE A 40 15.26 -25.32 6.08
CA PHE A 40 15.65 -23.94 6.33
C PHE A 40 16.44 -23.33 5.15
N VAL A 41 17.39 -24.09 4.59
CA VAL A 41 18.16 -23.66 3.41
C VAL A 41 17.25 -23.42 2.20
N VAL A 42 16.26 -24.28 1.97
CA VAL A 42 15.28 -24.09 0.89
C VAL A 42 14.48 -22.79 1.08
N LEU A 43 14.03 -22.51 2.30
CA LEU A 43 13.29 -21.28 2.61
C LEU A 43 14.17 -20.03 2.42
N VAL A 44 15.41 -20.05 2.90
CA VAL A 44 16.36 -18.94 2.73
C VAL A 44 16.66 -18.71 1.24
N THR A 45 16.91 -19.78 0.49
CA THR A 45 17.14 -19.70 -0.97
C THR A 45 15.92 -19.11 -1.69
N ARG A 46 14.71 -19.55 -1.31
CA ARG A 46 13.46 -19.02 -1.88
C ARG A 46 13.27 -17.54 -1.54
N ALA A 47 13.52 -17.15 -0.30
CA ALA A 47 13.45 -15.76 0.13
C ALA A 47 14.45 -14.89 -0.63
N PHE A 48 15.70 -15.34 -0.75
CA PHE A 48 16.74 -14.67 -1.53
C PHE A 48 16.35 -14.52 -3.00
N TYR A 49 15.79 -15.56 -3.62
CA TYR A 49 15.30 -15.50 -5.00
C TYR A 49 14.23 -14.41 -5.19
N VAL A 50 13.25 -14.33 -4.29
CA VAL A 50 12.19 -13.32 -4.38
C VAL A 50 12.74 -11.91 -4.09
N GLN A 51 13.61 -11.77 -3.10
CA GLN A 51 14.11 -10.47 -2.65
C GLN A 51 15.27 -9.90 -3.47
N VAL A 52 15.99 -10.72 -4.24
CA VAL A 52 17.14 -10.26 -5.06
C VAL A 52 16.83 -10.34 -6.54
N VAL A 53 16.30 -11.47 -7.03
CA VAL A 53 16.02 -11.64 -8.47
C VAL A 53 14.73 -10.93 -8.87
N ASN A 54 13.68 -10.99 -8.04
CA ASN A 54 12.37 -10.41 -8.37
C ASN A 54 12.15 -9.01 -7.78
N LYS A 55 13.13 -8.44 -7.08
CA LYS A 55 13.00 -7.12 -6.45
C LYS A 55 12.63 -6.04 -7.46
N ASP A 56 13.38 -5.94 -8.54
CA ASP A 56 13.20 -4.88 -9.53
C ASP A 56 11.84 -5.02 -10.23
N PHE A 57 11.42 -6.25 -10.53
CA PHE A 57 10.10 -6.51 -11.11
C PHE A 57 8.96 -6.13 -10.16
N LEU A 58 9.04 -6.52 -8.88
CA LEU A 58 8.03 -6.17 -7.88
C LEU A 58 8.02 -4.68 -7.57
N GLN A 59 9.19 -4.05 -7.47
CA GLN A 59 9.32 -2.61 -7.27
C GLN A 59 8.78 -1.83 -8.46
N ASN A 60 9.08 -2.25 -9.69
CA ASN A 60 8.52 -1.62 -10.89
C ASN A 60 7.00 -1.75 -10.93
N LYS A 61 6.44 -2.91 -10.53
CA LYS A 61 4.99 -3.10 -10.46
C LYS A 61 4.34 -2.24 -9.36
N ALA A 62 4.99 -2.08 -8.21
CA ALA A 62 4.54 -1.19 -7.15
C ALA A 62 4.60 0.28 -7.60
N ASN A 63 5.73 0.68 -8.19
CA ASN A 63 5.95 2.02 -8.71
C ASN A 63 4.98 2.36 -9.84
N ALA A 64 4.66 1.43 -10.75
CA ALA A 64 3.69 1.66 -11.82
C ALA A 64 2.26 1.92 -11.30
N ASN A 65 1.92 1.40 -10.11
CA ASN A 65 0.62 1.65 -9.49
C ASN A 65 0.58 2.94 -8.66
N ILE A 66 1.72 3.37 -8.12
CA ILE A 66 1.82 4.55 -7.23
C ILE A 66 2.17 5.82 -8.02
N LEU A 67 3.12 5.70 -8.96
CA LEU A 67 3.62 6.81 -9.75
C LEU A 67 2.81 6.91 -11.05
N ARG A 68 2.14 8.04 -11.23
CA ARG A 68 1.66 8.45 -12.56
C ARG A 68 2.70 9.35 -13.21
N THR A 69 3.19 8.94 -14.37
CA THR A 69 4.00 9.78 -15.23
C THR A 69 3.09 10.63 -16.10
N GLU A 70 3.02 11.92 -15.78
CA GLU A 70 2.40 12.92 -16.66
C GLU A 70 3.46 13.42 -17.65
N GLN A 71 3.23 13.24 -18.96
CA GLN A 71 4.18 13.70 -19.97
C GLN A 71 4.02 15.21 -20.21
N LEU A 72 5.03 15.99 -19.86
CA LEU A 72 5.11 17.41 -20.20
C LEU A 72 5.51 17.55 -21.67
N LYS A 73 4.54 17.89 -22.52
CA LYS A 73 4.79 18.07 -23.96
C LYS A 73 5.59 19.36 -24.20
N ALA A 74 6.74 19.25 -24.87
CA ALA A 74 7.51 20.40 -25.30
C ALA A 74 6.72 21.24 -26.32
N MET A 75 6.86 22.57 -26.25
CA MET A 75 6.22 23.49 -27.18
C MET A 75 6.91 23.44 -28.54
N ARG A 76 6.14 23.58 -29.63
CA ARG A 76 6.69 23.70 -30.98
C ARG A 76 7.32 25.08 -31.14
N GLY A 77 8.44 25.14 -31.85
CA GLY A 77 9.10 26.39 -32.21
C GLY A 77 8.22 27.28 -33.11
N VAL A 78 8.44 28.58 -33.03
CA VAL A 78 7.81 29.58 -33.90
C VAL A 78 8.42 29.46 -35.30
N ILE A 79 7.59 29.42 -36.33
CA ILE A 79 8.03 29.48 -37.72
C ILE A 79 7.89 30.94 -38.18
N SER A 80 9.01 31.56 -38.52
CA SER A 80 9.08 32.93 -39.00
C SER A 80 9.46 32.98 -40.49
N ASP A 81 8.95 33.98 -41.20
CA ASP A 81 9.36 34.30 -42.56
C ASP A 81 10.78 34.92 -42.58
N ARG A 82 11.35 35.11 -43.78
CA ARG A 82 12.65 35.76 -44.02
C ARG A 82 12.80 37.16 -43.41
N HIS A 83 11.68 37.84 -43.17
CA HIS A 83 11.62 39.16 -42.54
C HIS A 83 11.41 39.09 -41.01
N GLY A 84 11.43 37.90 -40.41
CA GLY A 84 11.23 37.70 -38.98
C GLY A 84 9.76 37.74 -38.53
N VAL A 85 8.81 37.87 -39.45
CA VAL A 85 7.37 37.87 -39.15
C VAL A 85 6.93 36.44 -38.82
N PRO A 86 6.31 36.17 -37.66
CA PRO A 86 5.84 34.84 -37.31
C PRO A 86 4.64 34.44 -38.18
N LEU A 87 4.74 33.29 -38.86
CA LEU A 87 3.67 32.70 -39.67
C LEU A 87 2.89 31.64 -38.90
N ALA A 88 3.52 30.95 -37.95
CA ALA A 88 2.87 29.95 -37.10
C ALA A 88 3.46 29.95 -35.68
N ILE A 89 2.58 30.06 -34.67
CA ILE A 89 2.91 30.04 -33.24
C ILE A 89 2.06 28.98 -32.56
N SER A 90 2.66 28.18 -31.67
CA SER A 90 1.93 27.25 -30.81
C SER A 90 1.70 27.89 -29.44
N THR A 91 0.45 28.26 -29.16
CA THR A 91 0.05 28.77 -27.85
C THR A 91 -0.28 27.59 -26.93
N PRO A 92 0.25 27.56 -25.70
CA PRO A 92 -0.11 26.52 -24.76
C PRO A 92 -1.53 26.80 -24.26
N ILE A 93 -2.36 25.77 -24.24
CA ILE A 93 -3.72 25.81 -23.69
C ILE A 93 -3.80 24.79 -22.56
N MET A 94 -4.40 25.20 -21.44
CA MET A 94 -4.54 24.36 -20.26
C MET A 94 -6.00 24.02 -20.01
N ASN A 95 -6.28 22.83 -19.51
CA ASN A 95 -7.62 22.46 -19.05
C ASN A 95 -7.64 22.49 -17.53
N VAL A 96 -8.64 23.13 -16.93
CA VAL A 96 -8.87 23.08 -15.50
C VAL A 96 -9.67 21.82 -15.20
N VAL A 97 -9.11 20.95 -14.37
CA VAL A 97 -9.67 19.65 -14.02
C VAL A 97 -9.76 19.51 -12.51
N ILE A 98 -10.76 18.77 -12.04
CA ILE A 98 -10.90 18.36 -10.65
C ILE A 98 -10.96 16.83 -10.57
N ASP A 99 -10.49 16.27 -9.45
CA ASP A 99 -10.70 14.87 -9.07
C ASP A 99 -11.84 14.82 -8.04
N PRO A 100 -13.08 14.46 -8.45
CA PRO A 100 -14.21 14.34 -7.54
C PRO A 100 -13.96 13.36 -6.40
N ARG A 101 -13.30 12.24 -6.67
CA ARG A 101 -13.05 11.19 -5.68
C ARG A 101 -12.15 11.72 -4.56
N ASP A 102 -11.05 12.39 -4.92
CA ASP A 102 -10.12 13.00 -3.96
C ASP A 102 -10.83 14.07 -3.11
N TYR A 103 -11.69 14.88 -3.74
CA TYR A 103 -12.50 15.87 -3.03
C TYR A 103 -13.44 15.24 -1.99
N PHE A 104 -14.20 14.19 -2.35
CA PHE A 104 -15.12 13.55 -1.41
C PHE A 104 -14.38 12.82 -0.28
N GLU A 105 -13.21 12.23 -0.57
CA GLU A 105 -12.37 11.59 0.44
C GLU A 105 -11.82 12.61 1.44
N ALA A 106 -11.27 13.73 0.95
CA ALA A 106 -10.80 14.84 1.79
C ALA A 106 -11.93 15.47 2.61
N LYS A 107 -13.12 15.63 2.02
CA LYS A 107 -14.31 16.15 2.73
C LYS A 107 -14.71 15.23 3.88
N LYS A 108 -14.75 13.91 3.64
CA LYS A 108 -15.08 12.93 4.68
C LYS A 108 -14.06 12.96 5.82
N GLN A 109 -12.77 13.01 5.49
CA GLN A 109 -11.70 13.13 6.49
C GLN A 109 -11.83 14.41 7.32
N TYR A 110 -12.13 15.54 6.68
CA TYR A 110 -12.36 16.81 7.37
C TYR A 110 -13.54 16.70 8.35
N GLU A 111 -14.66 16.13 7.92
CA GLU A 111 -15.84 15.91 8.77
C GLU A 111 -15.48 15.03 9.98
N GLU A 112 -14.85 13.87 9.76
CA GLU A 112 -14.44 12.96 10.83
C GLU A 112 -13.48 13.61 11.84
N ILE A 113 -12.47 14.35 11.38
CA ILE A 113 -11.52 15.04 12.25
C ILE A 113 -12.22 16.17 13.02
N SER A 114 -13.09 16.92 12.36
CA SER A 114 -13.85 17.99 12.99
C SER A 114 -14.76 17.47 14.10
N GLU A 115 -15.39 16.30 13.91
CA GLU A 115 -16.19 15.63 14.92
C GLU A 115 -15.34 15.14 16.08
N LYS A 116 -14.17 14.57 15.81
CA LYS A 116 -13.23 14.15 16.86
C LYS A 116 -12.72 15.34 17.68
N ILE A 117 -12.42 16.48 17.04
CA ILE A 117 -12.03 17.72 17.73
C ILE A 117 -13.13 18.19 18.69
N LYS A 118 -14.41 18.08 18.29
CA LYS A 118 -15.54 18.43 19.16
C LYS A 118 -15.66 17.51 20.37
N LYS A 119 -15.35 16.21 20.22
CA LYS A 119 -15.40 15.22 21.30
C LYS A 119 -14.20 15.31 22.24
N GLU A 120 -13.02 15.61 21.73
CA GLU A 120 -11.75 15.59 22.47
C GLU A 120 -10.99 16.93 22.32
N PRO A 121 -11.35 17.97 23.09
CA PRO A 121 -10.69 19.27 23.01
C PRO A 121 -9.21 19.24 23.44
N GLU A 122 -8.83 18.31 24.32
CA GLU A 122 -7.44 18.05 24.75
C GLU A 122 -6.51 17.74 23.57
N ASN A 123 -6.98 16.92 22.61
CA ASN A 123 -6.21 16.47 21.46
C ASN A 123 -6.33 17.42 20.25
N ALA A 124 -7.11 18.51 20.35
CA ALA A 124 -7.43 19.38 19.23
C ALA A 124 -6.19 19.92 18.50
N ARG A 125 -5.10 20.18 19.22
CA ARG A 125 -3.85 20.69 18.61
C ARG A 125 -3.19 19.64 17.70
N ARG A 126 -3.30 18.34 18.01
CA ARG A 126 -2.79 17.25 17.18
C ARG A 126 -3.70 17.00 15.99
N LEU A 127 -5.00 16.88 16.24
CA LEU A 127 -6.00 16.65 15.20
C LEU A 127 -5.99 17.77 14.16
N ARG A 128 -5.75 19.02 14.57
CA ARG A 128 -5.61 20.15 13.64
C ARG A 128 -4.47 20.01 12.63
N ARG A 129 -3.41 19.26 12.95
CA ARG A 129 -2.29 19.00 12.02
C ARG A 129 -2.60 17.89 11.03
N GLU A 130 -3.59 17.05 11.33
CA GLU A 130 -4.03 15.96 10.45
C GLU A 130 -5.08 16.44 9.44
N LEU A 131 -5.56 17.69 9.55
CA LEU A 131 -6.50 18.23 8.58
C LEU A 131 -5.85 18.31 7.19
N PRO A 132 -6.61 18.00 6.13
CA PRO A 132 -6.14 18.20 4.76
C PRO A 132 -5.94 19.69 4.46
N ASP A 133 -4.80 20.06 3.89
CA ASP A 133 -4.45 21.44 3.48
C ASP A 133 -5.21 21.91 2.21
N LYS A 134 -6.41 21.38 1.94
CA LYS A 134 -7.20 21.65 0.74
C LYS A 134 -8.40 22.54 1.05
N ASN A 135 -8.66 23.55 0.20
CA ASN A 135 -9.91 24.31 0.25
C ASN A 135 -11.05 23.47 -0.38
N LEU A 136 -12.06 23.14 0.43
CA LEU A 136 -13.21 22.32 0.03
C LEU A 136 -14.42 23.17 -0.43
N ASN A 137 -14.26 24.50 -0.55
CA ASN A 137 -15.36 25.38 -0.97
C ASN A 137 -15.61 25.31 -2.48
N LEU A 138 -16.64 24.56 -2.88
CA LEU A 138 -17.06 24.43 -4.28
C LEU A 138 -17.62 25.74 -4.87
N ASP A 139 -18.16 26.63 -4.06
CA ASP A 139 -18.77 27.87 -4.54
C ASP A 139 -17.70 28.88 -4.98
N GLU A 140 -16.63 29.00 -4.19
CA GLU A 140 -15.44 29.79 -4.58
C GLU A 140 -14.79 29.23 -5.86
N LEU A 141 -14.69 27.90 -5.97
CA LEU A 141 -14.15 27.27 -7.18
C LEU A 141 -15.01 27.57 -8.40
N ALA A 142 -16.34 27.51 -8.27
CA ALA A 142 -17.26 27.85 -9.34
C ALA A 142 -17.07 29.30 -9.80
N ASP A 143 -16.96 30.24 -8.84
CA ASP A 143 -16.76 31.66 -9.11
C ASP A 143 -15.43 31.91 -9.85
N ILE A 144 -14.32 31.29 -9.42
CA ILE A 144 -13.00 31.42 -10.05
C ILE A 144 -13.00 30.85 -11.47
N VAL A 145 -13.64 29.70 -11.68
CA VAL A 145 -13.72 29.07 -13.01
C VAL A 145 -14.70 29.83 -13.93
N GLY A 146 -15.63 30.58 -13.35
CA GLY A 146 -16.73 31.26 -14.04
C GLY A 146 -17.83 30.27 -14.46
N MET A 147 -18.14 29.30 -13.61
CA MET A 147 -19.20 28.29 -13.82
C MET A 147 -20.36 28.55 -12.85
N ASP A 148 -21.57 28.14 -13.22
CA ASP A 148 -22.70 28.17 -12.29
C ASP A 148 -22.49 27.20 -11.12
N ARG A 149 -22.73 27.68 -9.90
CA ARG A 149 -22.52 26.94 -8.63
C ARG A 149 -23.35 25.67 -8.56
N ALA A 150 -24.61 25.73 -8.99
CA ALA A 150 -25.50 24.57 -8.97
C ALA A 150 -25.07 23.53 -10.00
N SER A 151 -24.66 23.98 -11.18
CA SER A 151 -24.14 23.11 -12.23
C SER A 151 -22.88 22.35 -11.79
N LEU A 152 -21.93 23.02 -11.12
CA LEU A 152 -20.70 22.40 -10.62
C LEU A 152 -21.00 21.32 -9.57
N LYS A 153 -21.87 21.63 -8.59
CA LYS A 153 -22.30 20.68 -7.55
C LYS A 153 -22.99 19.47 -8.18
N LYS A 154 -23.82 19.68 -9.20
CA LYS A 154 -24.46 18.59 -9.95
C LYS A 154 -23.42 17.71 -10.65
N MET A 155 -22.48 18.29 -11.40
CA MET A 155 -21.44 17.55 -12.10
C MET A 155 -20.56 16.71 -11.15
N MET A 156 -20.25 17.27 -9.98
CA MET A 156 -19.53 16.58 -8.91
C MET A 156 -20.31 15.36 -8.38
N ASN A 157 -21.60 15.54 -8.11
CA ASN A 157 -22.47 14.47 -7.57
C ASN A 157 -22.83 13.41 -8.60
N ASP A 158 -22.92 13.77 -9.89
CA ASP A 158 -23.20 12.83 -10.98
C ASP A 158 -22.05 11.83 -11.18
N ARG A 159 -20.82 12.22 -10.80
CA ARG A 159 -19.60 11.42 -11.02
C ARG A 159 -18.69 11.35 -9.79
N PRO A 160 -19.16 10.79 -8.66
CA PRO A 160 -18.46 10.89 -7.37
C PRO A 160 -17.18 10.03 -7.29
N ARG A 161 -17.06 9.02 -8.17
CA ARG A 161 -15.88 8.13 -8.23
C ARG A 161 -14.90 8.47 -9.34
N SER A 162 -15.20 9.48 -10.16
CA SER A 162 -14.27 9.88 -11.22
C SER A 162 -13.01 10.48 -10.61
N ARG A 163 -11.86 10.19 -11.22
CA ARG A 163 -10.58 10.87 -10.92
C ARG A 163 -10.26 12.03 -11.86
N TYR A 164 -11.12 12.24 -12.85
CA TYR A 164 -10.91 13.25 -13.88
C TYR A 164 -12.26 13.84 -14.28
N LEU A 165 -12.44 15.11 -13.97
CA LEU A 165 -13.60 15.90 -14.38
C LEU A 165 -13.11 17.25 -14.90
N VAL A 166 -13.35 17.51 -16.18
CA VAL A 166 -12.96 18.78 -16.79
C VAL A 166 -13.97 19.85 -16.40
N LEU A 167 -13.49 20.92 -15.78
CA LEU A 167 -14.30 22.08 -15.41
C LEU A 167 -14.32 23.11 -16.53
N LYS A 168 -13.15 23.44 -17.07
CA LYS A 168 -13.01 24.42 -18.15
C LYS A 168 -11.92 23.98 -19.11
N LYS A 169 -12.23 24.03 -20.39
CA LYS A 169 -11.28 23.75 -21.47
C LYS A 169 -10.63 25.04 -21.94
N GLU A 170 -9.43 24.91 -22.50
CA GLU A 170 -8.77 25.99 -23.26
C GLU A 170 -8.54 27.27 -22.45
N VAL A 171 -8.15 27.11 -21.19
CA VAL A 171 -7.75 28.23 -20.33
C VAL A 171 -6.35 28.69 -20.74
N PRO A 172 -6.15 29.99 -20.99
CA PRO A 172 -4.84 30.52 -21.27
C PRO A 172 -3.93 30.36 -20.04
N PRO A 173 -2.63 30.09 -20.23
CA PRO A 173 -1.69 30.06 -19.12
C PRO A 173 -1.70 31.40 -18.38
N GLN A 174 -1.46 31.36 -17.07
CA GLN A 174 -1.26 32.59 -16.31
C GLN A 174 -0.03 33.32 -16.88
N GLN A 175 -0.22 34.58 -17.27
CA GLN A 175 0.89 35.45 -17.66
C GLN A 175 1.64 35.80 -16.38
N THR A 176 2.89 35.32 -16.25
CA THR A 176 3.80 35.66 -15.15
C THR A 176 4.42 37.02 -15.39
#